data_AF-A0A2I0HVT1-F1
#
_entry.id   AF-A0A2I0HVT1-F1
#
_cell.length_a   1.000
_cell.length_b   1.000
_cell.length_c   1.000
_cell.angle_alpha   90.00
_cell.angle_beta   90.00
_cell.angle_gamma   90.00
#
_symmetry.space_group_name_H-M   'P 1'
#
loop_
_entity.id
_entity.type
_entity.pdbx_description
1 polymer ?
#
loop_
_entity_poly.entity_id
_entity_poly.type
_entity_poly.pdbx_seq_one_letter_code
_entity_poly.pdbx_strand_id
1 'polypeptide(L)'
;MAIAGYFAIAAVSMSLLPLIFPELRWYHVVVLYIIAPPLVFCNSYGCGLTDWSLASTYGRLVIFIIGAWAGPAHGGVVAGLVACGVMMNIVSTGADLMQDLKTGYVTQASPRSVFISQVIGTAMGCIISPSVFIIYYKAFGDLGVAGSKYPAPVASVYRSVAQVGVEGFSSLPTNCLSLCYGFFAAAMVINAVRNFAGEKWWSRYIPVPMAMAMPFYIGSYFGIDMCIGSLILFAWERINKAGAEAFAAAVASGLICGEGIWSLPSSILAIAGARSPFCLKFLYKHA
;
A
#
# COMPACT_ATOMS: atom_id res chain seq x y z
N MET A 1 4.33 24.30 19.75
CA MET A 1 3.15 23.42 19.95
C MET A 1 3.30 22.10 19.18
N ALA A 2 3.33 22.10 17.84
CA ALA A 2 3.38 20.85 17.04
C ALA A 2 4.63 19.98 17.29
N ILE A 3 5.82 20.59 17.37
CA ILE A 3 7.07 19.88 17.65
C ILE A 3 7.04 19.19 19.02
N ALA A 4 6.52 19.87 20.04
CA ALA A 4 6.38 19.30 21.38
C ALA A 4 5.37 18.14 21.39
N GLY A 5 4.25 18.27 20.66
CA GLY A 5 3.28 17.18 20.50
C GLY A 5 3.88 15.97 19.78
N TYR A 6 4.71 16.19 18.76
CA TYR A 6 5.43 15.12 18.08
C TYR A 6 6.35 14.34 19.03
N PHE A 7 7.17 15.04 19.81
CA PHE A 7 8.04 14.40 20.80
C PHE A 7 7.26 13.67 21.89
N ALA A 8 6.13 14.23 22.36
CA ALA A 8 5.27 13.57 23.34
C ALA A 8 4.68 12.25 22.80
N ILE A 9 4.13 12.26 21.58
CA ILE A 9 3.56 11.06 20.95
C ILE A 9 4.66 10.05 20.61
N ALA A 10 5.83 10.52 20.15
CA ALA A 10 6.98 9.67 19.93
C ALA A 10 7.42 8.99 21.24
N ALA A 11 7.45 9.71 22.38
CA ALA A 11 7.80 9.14 23.68
C ALA A 11 6.83 8.04 24.13
N VAL A 12 5.54 8.23 23.91
CA VAL A 12 4.52 7.20 24.17
C VAL A 12 4.74 5.98 23.28
N SER A 13 4.98 6.19 21.97
CA SER A 13 5.24 5.11 21.01
C SER A 13 6.51 4.32 21.35
N MET A 14 7.59 5.01 21.74
CA MET A 14 8.85 4.42 22.18
C MET A 14 8.69 3.52 23.41
N SER A 15 7.70 3.80 24.25
CA SER A 15 7.42 3.03 25.46
C SER A 15 6.49 1.85 25.19
N LEU A 16 5.45 2.05 24.37
CA LEU A 16 4.42 1.04 24.11
C LEU A 16 4.82 -0.01 23.07
N LEU A 17 5.51 0.37 21.99
CA LEU A 17 5.85 -0.56 20.91
C LEU A 17 6.73 -1.73 21.38
N PRO A 18 7.78 -1.54 22.20
CA PRO A 18 8.58 -2.64 22.70
C PRO A 18 7.82 -3.57 23.68
N LEU A 19 6.76 -3.09 24.32
CA LEU A 19 5.92 -3.92 25.19
C LEU A 19 5.02 -4.87 24.39
N ILE A 20 4.54 -4.41 23.23
CA ILE A 20 3.70 -5.21 22.34
C ILE A 20 4.57 -6.14 21.48
N PHE A 21 5.71 -5.64 20.99
CA PHE A 21 6.64 -6.37 20.14
C PHE A 21 8.05 -6.36 20.75
N PRO A 22 8.39 -7.37 21.58
CA PRO A 22 9.67 -7.41 22.28
C PRO A 22 10.91 -7.36 21.37
N GLU A 23 10.77 -7.86 20.14
CA GLU A 23 11.85 -7.85 19.13
C GLU A 23 12.18 -6.42 18.65
N LEU A 24 11.24 -5.47 18.75
CA LEU A 24 11.44 -4.08 18.37
C LEU A 24 11.87 -3.24 19.59
N ARG A 25 13.18 -3.14 19.80
CA ARG A 25 13.72 -2.34 20.92
C ARG A 25 13.49 -0.83 20.75
N TRP A 26 13.40 -0.12 21.88
CA TRP A 26 13.10 1.32 21.95
C TRP A 26 13.99 2.19 21.05
N TYR A 27 15.27 1.88 20.92
CA TYR A 27 16.20 2.67 20.11
C TYR A 27 15.93 2.54 18.60
N HIS A 28 15.38 1.41 18.13
CA HIS A 28 14.91 1.29 16.75
C HIS A 28 13.75 2.26 16.51
N VAL A 29 12.83 2.36 17.46
CA VAL A 29 11.69 3.29 17.39
C VAL A 29 12.17 4.74 17.36
N VAL A 30 13.15 5.12 18.18
CA VAL A 30 13.76 6.47 18.14
C VAL A 30 14.24 6.81 16.73
N VAL A 31 15.00 5.91 16.11
CA VAL A 31 15.55 6.12 14.77
C VAL A 31 14.43 6.27 13.74
N LEU A 32 13.37 5.46 13.82
CA LEU A 32 12.20 5.58 12.93
C LEU A 32 11.55 6.97 13.01
N TYR A 33 11.34 7.49 14.22
CA TYR A 33 10.76 8.83 14.38
C TYR A 33 11.73 9.94 13.96
N ILE A 34 13.05 9.76 14.05
CA ILE A 34 13.99 10.75 13.53
C ILE A 34 13.96 10.81 11.99
N ILE A 35 13.91 9.65 11.32
CA ILE A 35 13.94 9.60 9.85
C ILE A 35 12.57 9.83 9.21
N ALA A 36 11.46 9.67 9.94
CA ALA A 36 10.13 9.76 9.38
C ALA A 36 9.76 11.13 8.78
N PRO A 37 10.03 12.30 9.41
CA PRO A 37 9.60 13.59 8.88
C PRO A 37 10.15 13.92 7.48
N PRO A 38 11.45 13.70 7.17
CA PRO A 38 11.96 13.83 5.81
C PRO A 38 11.23 12.91 4.81
N LEU A 39 10.96 11.66 5.19
CA LEU A 39 10.27 10.70 4.32
C LEU A 39 8.81 11.09 4.09
N VAL A 40 8.12 11.56 5.13
CA VAL A 40 6.74 12.10 5.03
C VAL A 40 6.70 13.28 4.08
N PHE A 41 7.66 14.22 4.20
CA PHE A 41 7.73 15.37 3.31
C PHE A 41 7.90 14.94 1.84
N CYS A 42 8.90 14.09 1.56
CA CYS A 42 9.16 13.58 0.22
C CYS A 42 7.95 12.82 -0.35
N ASN A 43 7.31 11.97 0.46
CA ASN A 43 6.15 11.21 0.03
C ASN A 43 4.94 12.10 -0.23
N SER A 44 4.67 13.08 0.65
CA SER A 44 3.53 13.99 0.50
C SER A 44 3.69 14.88 -0.74
N TYR A 45 4.91 15.36 -0.99
CA TYR A 45 5.23 16.12 -2.20
C TYR A 45 5.07 15.25 -3.45
N GLY A 46 5.62 14.03 -3.45
CA GLY A 46 5.48 13.07 -4.55
C GLY A 46 4.02 12.76 -4.84
N CYS A 47 3.26 12.39 -3.80
CA CYS A 47 1.83 12.12 -3.89
C CYS A 47 1.06 13.34 -4.42
N GLY A 48 1.43 14.56 -4.01
CA GLY A 48 0.81 15.79 -4.53
C GLY A 48 1.02 16.01 -6.04
N LEU A 49 2.10 15.47 -6.63
CA LEU A 49 2.40 15.56 -8.06
C LEU A 49 1.88 14.38 -8.88
N THR A 50 1.90 13.17 -8.31
CA THR A 50 1.62 11.92 -9.02
C THR A 50 0.29 11.29 -8.64
N ASP A 51 -0.42 11.85 -7.66
CA ASP A 51 -1.61 11.27 -7.02
C ASP A 51 -1.37 9.85 -6.48
N TRP A 52 -0.13 9.56 -6.10
CA TRP A 52 0.30 8.23 -5.69
C TRP A 52 1.23 8.25 -4.48
N SER A 53 0.84 7.55 -3.41
CA SER A 53 1.64 7.37 -2.20
C SER A 53 2.62 6.21 -2.34
N LEU A 54 3.89 6.45 -2.01
CA LEU A 54 4.97 5.46 -1.99
C LEU A 54 5.22 4.90 -0.58
N ALA A 55 4.26 5.02 0.34
CA ALA A 55 4.39 4.58 1.73
C ALA A 55 4.88 3.13 1.87
N SER A 56 4.37 2.21 1.03
CA SER A 56 4.81 0.81 1.00
C SER A 56 6.29 0.64 0.65
N THR A 57 6.82 1.46 -0.26
CA THR A 57 8.24 1.45 -0.63
C THR A 57 9.10 1.94 0.54
N TYR A 58 8.72 3.04 1.19
CA TYR A 58 9.42 3.55 2.37
C TYR A 58 9.39 2.56 3.53
N GLY A 59 8.26 1.87 3.73
CA GLY A 59 8.14 0.77 4.68
C GLY A 59 9.15 -0.35 4.41
N ARG A 60 9.25 -0.81 3.16
CA ARG A 60 10.21 -1.85 2.78
C ARG A 60 11.66 -1.42 2.95
N LEU A 61 12.00 -0.16 2.72
CA LEU A 61 13.35 0.35 3.00
C LEU A 61 13.69 0.22 4.49
N VAL A 62 12.73 0.52 5.36
CA VAL A 62 12.90 0.37 6.82
C VAL A 62 13.11 -1.09 7.22
N ILE A 63 12.47 -2.05 6.54
CA ILE A 63 12.72 -3.49 6.77
C ILE A 63 14.20 -3.82 6.62
N PHE A 64 14.85 -3.34 5.54
CA PHE A 64 16.27 -3.60 5.32
C PHE A 64 17.15 -2.99 6.41
N ILE A 65 16.82 -1.79 6.90
CA ILE A 65 17.61 -1.11 7.92
C ILE A 65 17.45 -1.78 9.28
N ILE A 66 16.21 -1.94 9.75
CA ILE A 66 15.91 -2.45 11.10
C ILE A 66 16.05 -3.97 11.16
N GLY A 67 15.64 -4.69 10.11
CA GLY A 67 15.79 -6.14 10.03
C GLY A 67 17.26 -6.57 10.03
N ALA A 68 18.10 -5.91 9.22
CA ALA A 68 19.54 -6.18 9.23
C ALA A 68 20.19 -5.83 10.57
N TRP A 69 19.76 -4.73 11.20
CA TRP A 69 20.32 -4.27 12.47
C TRP A 69 19.94 -5.18 13.65
N ALA A 70 18.68 -5.61 13.74
CA ALA A 70 18.24 -6.55 14.77
C ALA A 70 18.87 -7.95 14.57
N GLY A 71 19.10 -8.34 13.32
CA GLY A 71 19.75 -9.58 12.94
C GLY A 71 18.87 -10.83 13.19
N PRO A 72 19.28 -12.01 12.67
CA PRO A 72 18.48 -13.23 12.74
C PRO A 72 18.33 -13.77 14.16
N ALA A 73 19.33 -13.54 15.03
CA ALA A 73 19.35 -14.05 16.40
C ALA A 73 18.35 -13.37 17.35
N HIS A 74 17.86 -12.17 17.00
CA HIS A 74 16.93 -11.37 17.82
C HIS A 74 15.66 -11.05 17.05
N GLY A 75 15.12 -12.03 16.32
CA GLY A 75 13.83 -11.88 15.66
C GLY A 75 13.76 -10.77 14.62
N GLY A 76 14.87 -10.47 13.93
CA GLY A 76 14.98 -9.32 13.01
C GLY A 76 13.91 -9.28 11.91
N VAL A 77 13.36 -10.43 11.51
CA VAL A 77 12.25 -10.50 10.56
C VAL A 77 11.00 -9.82 11.15
N VAL A 78 10.67 -10.13 12.41
CA VAL A 78 9.53 -9.54 13.12
C VAL A 78 9.80 -8.06 13.40
N ALA A 79 10.99 -7.72 13.90
CA ALA A 79 11.37 -6.33 14.18
C ALA A 79 11.29 -5.45 12.91
N GLY A 80 11.80 -5.94 11.77
CA GLY A 80 11.72 -5.27 10.48
C GLY A 80 10.28 -5.08 9.99
N LEU A 81 9.43 -6.11 10.12
CA LEU A 81 8.02 -6.03 9.72
C LEU A 81 7.22 -5.04 10.58
N VAL A 82 7.44 -5.01 11.89
CA VAL A 82 6.78 -4.04 12.78
C VAL A 82 7.26 -2.63 12.46
N ALA A 83 8.56 -2.43 12.28
CA ALA A 83 9.14 -1.14 11.89
C ALA A 83 8.59 -0.65 10.54
N CYS A 84 8.43 -1.55 9.57
CA CYS A 84 7.77 -1.28 8.31
C CYS A 84 6.33 -0.79 8.51
N GLY A 85 5.54 -1.49 9.32
CA GLY A 85 4.17 -1.10 9.62
C GLY A 85 4.09 0.30 10.22
N VAL A 86 4.96 0.61 11.19
CA VAL A 86 5.04 1.94 11.81
C VAL A 86 5.39 3.01 10.75
N MET A 87 6.43 2.79 9.95
CA MET A 87 6.84 3.77 8.93
C MET A 87 5.76 3.97 7.86
N MET A 88 5.14 2.89 7.38
CA MET A 88 4.06 2.95 6.39
C MET A 88 2.90 3.80 6.88
N ASN A 89 2.47 3.61 8.13
CA ASN A 89 1.39 4.41 8.71
C ASN A 89 1.78 5.89 8.81
N ILE A 90 2.97 6.20 9.33
CA ILE A 90 3.43 7.60 9.45
C ILE A 90 3.46 8.29 8.08
N VAL A 91 4.03 7.63 7.07
CA VAL A 91 4.23 8.18 5.72
C VAL A 91 2.92 8.27 4.93
N SER A 92 2.02 7.28 5.06
CA SER A 92 0.70 7.33 4.42
C SER A 92 -0.15 8.43 5.04
N THR A 93 -0.32 8.42 6.38
CA THR A 93 -1.16 9.41 7.07
C THR A 93 -0.69 10.84 6.84
N GLY A 94 0.63 11.07 6.73
CA GLY A 94 1.15 12.39 6.38
C GLY A 94 0.75 12.85 4.97
N ALA A 95 0.80 11.97 3.98
CA ALA A 95 0.37 12.29 2.62
C ALA A 95 -1.15 12.47 2.52
N ASP A 96 -1.92 11.58 3.15
CA ASP A 96 -3.38 11.63 3.17
C ASP A 96 -3.87 12.93 3.83
N LEU A 97 -3.26 13.32 4.96
CA LEU A 97 -3.58 14.59 5.64
C LEU A 97 -3.31 15.81 4.74
N MET A 98 -2.26 15.80 3.91
CA MET A 98 -2.00 16.90 2.98
C MET A 98 -3.05 16.95 1.87
N GLN A 99 -3.51 15.80 1.37
CA GLN A 99 -4.62 15.72 0.41
C GLN A 99 -5.94 16.20 1.03
N ASP A 100 -6.23 15.82 2.27
CA ASP A 100 -7.41 16.27 3.01
C ASP A 100 -7.41 17.79 3.21
N LEU A 101 -6.27 18.36 3.59
CA LEU A 101 -6.13 19.81 3.74
C LEU A 101 -6.26 20.55 2.41
N LYS A 102 -5.72 20.00 1.31
CA LYS A 102 -5.91 20.55 -0.03
C LYS A 102 -7.39 20.53 -0.43
N THR A 103 -8.07 19.42 -0.18
CA THR A 103 -9.52 19.27 -0.45
C THR A 103 -10.33 20.23 0.41
N GLY A 104 -10.00 20.37 1.69
CA GLY A 104 -10.58 21.34 2.61
C GLY A 104 -10.39 22.78 2.11
N TYR A 105 -9.21 23.13 1.62
CA TYR A 105 -8.94 24.43 1.04
C TYR A 105 -9.78 24.70 -0.22
N VAL A 106 -9.89 23.74 -1.13
CA VAL A 106 -10.71 23.88 -2.36
C VAL A 106 -12.20 23.98 -2.04
N THR A 107 -12.68 23.22 -1.06
CA THR A 107 -14.09 23.25 -0.61
C THR A 107 -14.41 24.38 0.36
N GLN A 108 -13.43 25.24 0.68
CA GLN A 108 -13.55 26.31 1.67
C GLN A 108 -13.95 25.81 3.07
N ALA A 109 -13.65 24.54 3.37
CA ALA A 109 -13.82 23.97 4.70
C ALA A 109 -12.73 24.47 5.65
N SER A 110 -13.08 24.62 6.93
CA SER A 110 -12.10 25.08 7.91
C SER A 110 -11.01 24.01 8.15
N PRO A 111 -9.70 24.36 8.12
CA PRO A 111 -8.61 23.42 8.38
C PRO A 111 -8.70 22.75 9.76
N ARG A 112 -9.27 23.45 10.74
CA ARG A 112 -9.52 22.92 12.08
C ARG A 112 -10.54 21.80 12.07
N SER A 113 -11.63 21.94 11.31
CA SER A 113 -12.63 20.88 11.19
C SER A 113 -12.05 19.65 10.49
N VAL A 114 -11.25 19.84 9.43
CA VAL A 114 -10.58 18.72 8.73
C VAL A 114 -9.66 17.97 9.70
N PHE A 115 -8.83 18.70 10.45
CA PHE A 115 -7.93 18.10 11.44
C PHE A 115 -8.68 17.33 12.53
N ILE A 116 -9.74 17.91 13.11
CA ILE A 116 -10.55 17.25 14.14
C ILE A 116 -11.22 15.99 13.58
N SER A 117 -11.77 16.05 12.37
CA SER A 117 -12.34 14.88 11.69
C SER A 117 -11.29 13.77 11.52
N GLN A 118 -10.06 14.11 11.15
CA GLN A 118 -8.98 13.13 11.01
C GLN A 118 -8.62 12.48 12.34
N VAL A 119 -8.56 13.26 13.43
CA VAL A 119 -8.30 12.73 14.77
C VAL A 119 -9.40 11.77 15.21
N ILE A 120 -10.67 12.11 14.99
CA ILE A 120 -11.81 11.25 15.31
C ILE A 120 -11.80 9.99 14.46
N GLY A 121 -11.61 10.12 13.14
CA GLY A 121 -11.54 8.99 12.21
C GLY A 121 -10.40 8.04 12.55
N THR A 122 -9.22 8.57 12.88
CA THR A 122 -8.07 7.77 13.34
C THR A 122 -8.39 7.03 14.63
N ALA A 123 -8.98 7.71 15.63
CA ALA A 123 -9.36 7.09 16.90
C ALA A 123 -10.37 5.95 16.72
N MET A 124 -11.39 6.16 15.87
CA MET A 124 -12.33 5.11 15.49
C MET A 124 -11.63 3.95 14.78
N GLY A 125 -10.71 4.24 13.85
CA GLY A 125 -9.91 3.24 13.14
C GLY A 125 -9.08 2.37 14.08
N CYS A 126 -8.47 2.96 15.11
CA CYS A 126 -7.71 2.23 16.13
C CYS A 126 -8.55 1.23 16.94
N ILE A 127 -9.88 1.39 16.99
CA ILE A 127 -10.79 0.48 17.70
C ILE A 127 -11.42 -0.51 16.71
N ILE A 128 -11.96 -0.02 15.60
CA ILE A 128 -12.73 -0.82 14.64
C ILE A 128 -11.81 -1.80 13.90
N SER A 129 -10.66 -1.35 13.41
CA SER A 129 -9.75 -2.18 12.62
C SER A 129 -9.29 -3.45 13.36
N PRO A 130 -8.72 -3.38 14.59
CA PRO A 130 -8.34 -4.58 15.33
C PRO A 130 -9.54 -5.43 15.75
N SER A 131 -10.69 -4.82 16.04
CA SER A 131 -11.92 -5.56 16.40
C SER A 131 -12.39 -6.43 15.23
N VAL A 132 -12.46 -5.86 14.02
CA VAL A 132 -12.81 -6.59 12.81
C VAL A 132 -11.77 -7.68 12.52
N PHE A 133 -10.48 -7.37 12.63
CA PHE A 133 -9.42 -8.36 12.46
C PHE A 133 -9.59 -9.57 13.39
N ILE A 134 -9.87 -9.34 14.69
CA ILE A 134 -10.09 -10.42 15.67
C ILE A 134 -11.32 -11.26 15.31
N ILE A 135 -12.40 -10.65 14.81
CA ILE A 135 -13.59 -11.39 14.36
C ILE A 135 -13.23 -12.34 13.22
N TYR A 136 -12.52 -11.86 12.19
CA TYR A 136 -12.08 -12.70 11.07
C TYR A 136 -11.12 -13.78 11.52
N TYR A 137 -10.16 -13.44 12.38
CA TYR A 137 -9.18 -14.38 12.90
C TYR A 137 -9.83 -15.52 13.70
N LYS A 138 -10.90 -15.24 14.45
CA LYS A 138 -11.66 -16.27 15.20
C LYS A 138 -12.66 -17.03 14.32
N ALA A 139 -13.24 -16.38 13.32
CA ALA A 139 -14.23 -16.99 12.43
C ALA A 139 -13.61 -17.95 11.41
N PHE A 140 -12.38 -17.68 10.97
CA PHE A 140 -11.66 -18.46 9.97
C PHE A 140 -10.35 -19.00 10.56
N GLY A 141 -10.32 -20.29 10.90
CA GLY A 141 -9.12 -20.94 11.46
C GLY A 141 -7.94 -21.07 10.49
N ASP A 142 -8.18 -20.84 9.19
CA ASP A 142 -7.21 -20.91 8.10
C ASP A 142 -6.85 -19.54 7.50
N LEU A 143 -7.16 -18.45 8.21
CA LEU A 143 -6.87 -17.07 7.75
C LEU A 143 -5.38 -16.91 7.42
N GLY A 144 -5.08 -16.46 6.19
CA GLY A 144 -3.72 -16.21 5.72
C GLY A 144 -2.95 -17.45 5.24
N VAL A 145 -3.55 -18.64 5.30
CA VAL A 145 -2.95 -19.87 4.75
C VAL A 145 -3.10 -19.89 3.23
N ALA A 146 -2.06 -20.33 2.52
CA ALA A 146 -2.09 -20.47 1.07
C ALA A 146 -3.15 -21.49 0.64
N GLY A 147 -4.06 -21.11 -0.26
CA GLY A 147 -5.16 -21.96 -0.71
C GLY A 147 -6.42 -21.95 0.18
N SER A 148 -6.40 -21.19 1.28
CA SER A 148 -7.62 -20.91 2.07
C SER A 148 -8.58 -19.98 1.32
N LYS A 149 -9.78 -19.78 1.87
CA LYS A 149 -10.74 -18.79 1.36
C LYS A 149 -10.22 -17.35 1.45
N TYR A 150 -9.33 -17.07 2.41
CA TYR A 150 -8.75 -15.75 2.66
C TYR A 150 -7.22 -15.84 2.73
N PRO A 151 -6.54 -16.04 1.59
CA PRO A 151 -5.08 -16.05 1.56
C PRO A 151 -4.56 -14.63 1.81
N ALA A 152 -3.37 -14.53 2.43
CA ALA A 152 -2.69 -13.26 2.66
C ALA A 152 -1.46 -13.11 1.74
N PRO A 153 -1.65 -12.95 0.41
CA PRO A 153 -0.55 -12.94 -0.56
C PRO A 153 0.41 -11.76 -0.36
N VAL A 154 -0.11 -10.62 0.11
CA VAL A 154 0.73 -9.46 0.43
C VAL A 154 1.63 -9.78 1.63
N ALA A 155 1.11 -10.46 2.65
CA ALA A 155 1.88 -10.80 3.85
C ALA A 155 3.06 -11.74 3.55
N SER A 156 2.90 -12.70 2.64
CA SER A 156 4.00 -13.57 2.23
C SER A 156 5.12 -12.79 1.54
N VAL A 157 4.77 -11.80 0.69
CA VAL A 157 5.78 -10.95 0.05
C VAL A 157 6.53 -10.10 1.07
N TYR A 158 5.84 -9.47 2.02
CA TYR A 158 6.50 -8.69 3.08
C TYR A 158 7.39 -9.58 3.96
N ARG A 159 6.96 -10.80 4.27
CA ARG A 159 7.80 -11.78 4.96
C ARG A 159 9.06 -12.10 4.18
N SER A 160 8.97 -12.34 2.88
CA SER A 160 10.14 -12.59 2.04
C SER A 160 11.09 -11.39 2.00
N VAL A 161 10.57 -10.17 1.88
CA VAL A 161 11.38 -8.95 1.96
C VAL A 161 12.08 -8.83 3.31
N ALA A 162 11.40 -9.18 4.40
CA ALA A 162 12.00 -9.18 5.74
C ALA A 162 13.05 -10.26 5.94
N GLN A 163 12.88 -11.46 5.36
CA GLN A 163 13.91 -12.49 5.37
C GLN A 163 15.15 -12.03 4.61
N VAL A 164 15.00 -11.44 3.41
CA VAL A 164 16.12 -10.88 2.64
C VAL A 164 16.79 -9.73 3.40
N GLY A 165 16.02 -8.92 4.13
CA GLY A 165 16.57 -7.85 4.97
C GLY A 165 17.43 -8.34 6.11
N VAL A 166 17.21 -9.54 6.62
CA VAL A 166 17.89 -10.10 7.79
C VAL A 166 19.03 -11.04 7.41
N GLU A 167 18.80 -11.92 6.45
CA GLU A 167 19.75 -12.93 5.98
C GLU A 167 20.65 -12.42 4.84
N GLY A 168 20.33 -11.23 4.31
CA GLY A 168 21.04 -10.61 3.20
C GLY A 168 20.66 -11.17 1.83
N PHE A 169 21.32 -10.65 0.80
CA PHE A 169 21.04 -11.03 -0.59
C PHE A 169 21.43 -12.48 -0.94
N SER A 170 22.15 -13.17 -0.05
CA SER A 170 22.49 -14.59 -0.19
C SER A 170 21.30 -15.54 -0.08
N SER A 171 20.19 -15.10 0.53
CA SER A 171 18.96 -15.90 0.63
C SER A 171 18.06 -15.80 -0.60
N LEU A 172 18.45 -15.00 -1.61
CA LEU A 172 17.71 -14.88 -2.85
C LEU A 172 18.01 -16.07 -3.78
N PRO A 173 17.01 -16.56 -4.54
CA PRO A 173 17.23 -17.59 -5.56
C PRO A 173 18.33 -17.20 -6.56
N THR A 174 19.06 -18.19 -7.06
CA THR A 174 20.09 -18.00 -8.08
C THR A 174 19.51 -17.23 -9.28
N ASN A 175 20.23 -16.21 -9.75
CA ASN A 175 19.84 -15.24 -10.80
C ASN A 175 18.78 -14.18 -10.43
N CYS A 176 18.21 -14.17 -9.22
CA CYS A 176 17.20 -13.16 -8.84
C CYS A 176 17.75 -11.73 -8.93
N LEU A 177 18.97 -11.49 -8.41
CA LEU A 177 19.63 -10.18 -8.54
C LEU A 177 19.90 -9.78 -9.99
N SER A 178 20.32 -10.73 -10.83
CA SER A 178 20.55 -10.50 -12.26
C SER A 178 19.26 -10.08 -12.96
N LEU A 179 18.14 -10.73 -12.64
CA LEU A 179 16.81 -10.34 -13.13
C LEU A 179 16.39 -8.97 -12.58
N CYS A 180 16.62 -8.67 -11.31
CA CYS A 180 16.32 -7.35 -10.74
C CYS A 180 17.09 -6.24 -11.45
N TYR A 181 18.39 -6.41 -11.69
CA TYR A 181 19.19 -5.45 -12.46
C TYR A 181 18.73 -5.35 -13.91
N GLY A 182 18.39 -6.48 -14.54
CA GLY A 182 17.84 -6.52 -15.90
C GLY A 182 16.52 -5.76 -16.04
N PHE A 183 15.56 -6.01 -15.16
CA PHE A 183 14.28 -5.30 -15.15
C PHE A 183 14.43 -3.83 -14.74
N PHE A 184 15.35 -3.52 -13.82
CA PHE A 184 15.66 -2.14 -13.45
C PHE A 184 16.25 -1.36 -14.64
N ALA A 185 17.22 -1.96 -15.35
CA ALA A 185 17.79 -1.38 -16.56
C ALA A 185 16.73 -1.23 -17.66
N ALA A 186 15.88 -2.25 -17.87
CA ALA A 186 14.78 -2.17 -18.83
C ALA A 186 13.80 -1.05 -18.46
N ALA A 187 13.41 -0.92 -17.19
CA ALA A 187 12.52 0.14 -16.73
C ALA A 187 13.16 1.54 -16.88
N MET A 188 14.45 1.67 -16.61
CA MET A 188 15.22 2.90 -16.86
C MET A 188 15.22 3.26 -18.34
N VAL A 189 15.51 2.30 -19.23
CA VAL A 189 15.51 2.51 -20.67
C VAL A 189 14.11 2.89 -21.17
N ILE A 190 13.06 2.18 -20.76
CA ILE A 190 11.67 2.49 -21.16
C ILE A 190 11.28 3.91 -20.72
N ASN A 191 11.58 4.28 -19.47
CA ASN A 191 11.29 5.62 -18.97
C ASN A 191 12.13 6.70 -19.67
N ALA A 192 13.41 6.43 -19.95
CA ALA A 192 14.26 7.35 -20.70
C ALA A 192 13.73 7.55 -22.13
N VAL A 193 13.39 6.47 -22.84
CA VAL A 193 12.80 6.52 -24.19
C VAL A 193 11.48 7.31 -24.16
N ARG A 194 10.63 7.09 -23.16
CA ARG A 194 9.40 7.87 -22.96
C ARG A 194 9.69 9.36 -22.77
N ASN A 195 10.67 9.70 -21.94
CA ASN A 195 11.03 11.09 -21.66
C ASN A 195 11.66 11.80 -22.87
N PHE A 196 12.50 11.11 -23.64
CA PHE A 196 13.08 11.63 -24.89
C PHE A 196 12.10 11.65 -26.07
N ALA A 197 11.04 10.85 -26.04
CA ALA A 197 10.02 10.85 -27.07
C ALA A 197 9.16 12.13 -27.08
N GLY A 198 9.08 12.87 -25.98
CA GLY A 198 8.33 14.12 -25.87
C GLY A 198 6.85 13.98 -26.27
N GLU A 199 6.29 14.97 -26.96
CA GLU A 199 4.89 14.98 -27.43
C GLU A 199 4.63 14.14 -28.70
N LYS A 200 5.61 13.35 -29.17
CA LYS A 200 5.43 12.53 -30.37
C LYS A 200 4.26 11.56 -30.18
N TRP A 201 3.45 11.37 -31.22
CA TRP A 201 2.25 10.53 -31.18
C TRP A 201 2.49 9.08 -30.68
N TRP A 202 3.67 8.51 -30.95
CA TRP A 202 4.05 7.17 -30.46
C TRP A 202 4.40 7.10 -28.97
N SER A 203 4.63 8.22 -28.29
CA SER A 203 4.91 8.25 -26.84
C SER A 203 3.75 7.65 -26.02
N ARG A 204 2.53 7.71 -26.54
CA ARG A 204 1.31 7.16 -25.91
C ARG A 204 1.27 5.64 -25.85
N TYR A 205 2.05 4.94 -26.68
CA TYR A 205 2.10 3.47 -26.71
C TYR A 205 3.25 2.90 -25.88
N ILE A 206 4.10 3.75 -25.29
CA ILE A 206 5.20 3.29 -24.45
C ILE A 206 4.61 2.91 -23.09
N PRO A 207 4.74 1.65 -22.65
CA PRO A 207 4.18 1.22 -21.40
C PRO A 207 4.88 1.91 -20.23
N VAL A 208 4.14 2.15 -19.15
CA VAL A 208 4.69 2.69 -17.91
C VAL A 208 5.12 1.51 -17.04
N PRO A 209 6.43 1.30 -16.77
CA PRO A 209 6.90 0.12 -16.03
C PRO A 209 6.25 -0.01 -14.64
N MET A 210 5.97 1.11 -13.97
CA MET A 210 5.27 1.14 -12.69
C MET A 210 3.84 0.56 -12.79
N ALA A 211 3.08 0.94 -13.81
CA ALA A 211 1.73 0.42 -14.02
C ALA A 211 1.74 -1.08 -14.38
N MET A 212 2.73 -1.51 -15.17
CA MET A 212 2.91 -2.92 -15.52
C MET A 212 3.22 -3.81 -14.32
N ALA A 213 3.94 -3.31 -13.32
CA ALA A 213 4.34 -4.10 -12.15
C ALA A 213 3.16 -4.40 -11.19
N MET A 214 2.10 -3.57 -11.21
CA MET A 214 1.01 -3.65 -10.23
C MET A 214 0.20 -4.97 -10.29
N PRO A 215 -0.23 -5.48 -11.46
CA PRO A 215 -0.93 -6.77 -11.54
C PRO A 215 -0.07 -7.96 -11.07
N PHE A 216 1.25 -7.91 -11.28
CA PHE A 216 2.15 -8.96 -10.77
C PHE A 216 2.26 -8.95 -9.24
N TYR A 217 2.01 -7.80 -8.60
CA TYR A 217 2.06 -7.66 -7.16
C TYR A 217 0.73 -7.97 -6.46
N ILE A 218 -0.39 -7.49 -7.02
CA ILE A 218 -1.72 -7.53 -6.39
C ILE A 218 -2.52 -8.75 -6.85
N GLY A 219 -2.35 -9.17 -8.10
CA GLY A 219 -3.07 -10.26 -8.74
C GLY A 219 -3.59 -9.88 -10.12
N SER A 220 -3.94 -10.90 -10.92
CA SER A 220 -4.42 -10.70 -12.29
C SER A 220 -5.72 -9.90 -12.38
N TYR A 221 -6.59 -9.98 -11.36
CA TYR A 221 -7.84 -9.22 -11.31
C TYR A 221 -7.61 -7.72 -11.46
N PHE A 222 -6.58 -7.17 -10.81
CA PHE A 222 -6.24 -5.75 -10.90
C PHE A 222 -5.91 -5.33 -12.34
N GLY A 223 -5.23 -6.19 -13.10
CA GLY A 223 -4.95 -5.94 -14.52
C GLY A 223 -6.20 -5.95 -15.40
N ILE A 224 -7.16 -6.82 -15.09
CA ILE A 224 -8.45 -6.90 -15.79
C ILE A 224 -9.26 -5.63 -15.49
N ASP A 225 -9.35 -5.22 -14.23
CA ASP A 225 -10.08 -4.04 -13.79
C ASP A 225 -9.53 -2.76 -14.44
N MET A 226 -8.20 -2.60 -14.49
CA MET A 226 -7.55 -1.48 -15.18
C MET A 226 -7.86 -1.47 -16.68
N CYS A 227 -7.88 -2.64 -17.33
CA CYS A 227 -8.21 -2.76 -18.76
C CYS A 227 -9.66 -2.32 -19.02
N ILE A 228 -10.61 -2.83 -18.24
CA ILE A 228 -12.03 -2.48 -18.34
C ILE A 228 -12.23 -0.98 -18.08
N GLY A 229 -11.64 -0.45 -17.01
CA GLY A 229 -11.72 0.98 -16.69
C GLY A 229 -11.15 1.87 -17.80
N SER A 230 -10.02 1.48 -18.39
CA SER A 230 -9.40 2.20 -19.51
C SER A 230 -10.25 2.14 -20.79
N LEU A 231 -10.90 1.01 -21.06
CA LEU A 231 -11.81 0.87 -22.20
C LEU A 231 -13.06 1.76 -22.05
N ILE A 232 -13.63 1.82 -20.84
CA ILE A 232 -14.76 2.70 -20.53
C ILE A 232 -14.34 4.17 -20.74
N LEU A 233 -13.18 4.56 -20.21
CA LEU A 233 -12.66 5.92 -20.39
C LEU A 233 -12.43 6.25 -21.87
N PHE A 234 -11.80 5.34 -22.62
CA PHE A 234 -11.55 5.52 -24.05
C PHE A 234 -12.85 5.66 -24.86
N ALA A 235 -13.86 4.84 -24.58
CA ALA A 235 -15.17 4.96 -25.22
C ALA A 235 -15.85 6.30 -24.86
N TRP A 236 -15.74 6.73 -23.61
CA TRP A 236 -16.31 7.99 -23.15
C TRP A 236 -15.61 9.20 -23.79
N GLU A 237 -14.28 9.21 -23.88
CA GLU A 237 -13.52 10.26 -24.56
C GLU A 237 -13.88 10.38 -26.05
N ARG A 238 -14.19 9.26 -26.70
CA ARG A 238 -14.65 9.23 -28.11
C ARG A 238 -16.04 9.82 -28.30
N ILE A 239 -16.92 9.70 -27.31
CA ILE A 239 -18.30 10.21 -27.38
C ILE A 239 -18.37 11.67 -26.90
N ASN A 240 -17.78 11.96 -25.76
CA ASN A 240 -17.81 13.28 -25.13
C ASN A 240 -16.51 13.55 -24.36
N LYS A 241 -15.52 14.09 -25.07
CA LYS A 241 -14.21 14.44 -24.52
C LYS A 241 -14.29 15.43 -23.35
N ALA A 242 -15.12 16.47 -23.46
CA ALA A 242 -15.25 17.48 -22.41
C ALA A 242 -15.87 16.90 -21.12
N GLY A 243 -16.84 16.00 -21.26
CA GLY A 243 -17.43 15.29 -20.12
C GLY A 243 -16.45 14.31 -19.47
N ALA A 244 -15.68 13.57 -20.27
CA ALA A 244 -14.67 12.65 -19.76
C ALA A 244 -13.57 13.40 -18.99
N GLU A 245 -13.00 14.48 -19.53
CA GLU A 245 -11.96 15.27 -18.84
C GLU A 245 -12.46 15.87 -17.51
N ALA A 246 -13.74 16.27 -17.44
CA ALA A 246 -14.30 16.87 -16.24
C ALA A 246 -14.74 15.84 -15.17
N PHE A 247 -15.27 14.68 -15.57
CA PHE A 247 -15.95 13.76 -14.66
C PHE A 247 -15.31 12.38 -14.52
N ALA A 248 -14.31 12.02 -15.34
CA ALA A 248 -13.69 10.70 -15.28
C ALA A 248 -13.14 10.36 -13.89
N ALA A 249 -12.44 11.30 -13.25
CA ALA A 249 -11.92 11.11 -11.90
C ALA A 249 -13.04 10.89 -10.87
N ALA A 250 -14.13 11.66 -10.97
CA ALA A 250 -15.29 11.50 -10.09
C ALA A 250 -15.96 10.14 -10.27
N VAL A 251 -16.19 9.70 -11.51
CA VAL A 251 -16.79 8.39 -11.79
C VAL A 251 -15.87 7.25 -11.33
N ALA A 252 -14.57 7.34 -11.59
CA ALA A 252 -13.59 6.35 -11.13
C ALA A 252 -13.59 6.23 -9.60
N SER A 253 -13.56 7.36 -8.88
CA SER A 253 -13.66 7.36 -7.40
C SER A 253 -14.97 6.76 -6.90
N GLY A 254 -16.09 7.00 -7.60
CA GLY A 254 -17.39 6.42 -7.28
C GLY A 254 -17.42 4.90 -7.45
N LEU A 255 -16.81 4.37 -8.51
CA LEU A 255 -16.69 2.92 -8.75
C LEU A 255 -15.81 2.24 -7.69
N ILE A 256 -14.68 2.86 -7.33
CA ILE A 256 -13.79 2.35 -6.26
C ILE A 256 -14.53 2.35 -4.92
N CYS A 257 -15.22 3.45 -4.58
CA CYS A 257 -16.02 3.54 -3.36
C CYS A 257 -17.16 2.51 -3.36
N GLY A 258 -17.81 2.29 -4.50
CA GLY A 258 -18.88 1.29 -4.66
C GLY A 258 -18.41 -0.14 -4.41
N GLU A 259 -17.21 -0.48 -4.86
CA GLU A 259 -16.57 -1.78 -4.55
C GLU A 259 -16.32 -1.93 -3.04
N GLY A 260 -15.82 -0.87 -2.40
CA GLY A 260 -15.67 -0.83 -0.94
C GLY A 260 -17.00 -1.02 -0.19
N ILE A 261 -18.09 -0.40 -0.64
CA ILE A 261 -19.43 -0.59 -0.05
C ILE A 261 -19.90 -2.04 -0.22
N TRP A 262 -19.62 -2.68 -1.36
CA TRP A 262 -19.99 -4.07 -1.64
C TRP A 262 -19.18 -5.10 -0.83
N SER A 263 -17.96 -4.73 -0.39
CA SER A 263 -17.14 -5.57 0.48
C SER A 263 -17.83 -5.92 1.80
N LEU A 264 -18.67 -5.03 2.34
CA LEU A 264 -19.38 -5.24 3.62
C LEU A 264 -20.50 -6.30 3.52
N PRO A 265 -21.49 -6.19 2.61
CA PRO A 265 -22.48 -7.24 2.40
C PRO A 265 -21.86 -8.60 2.04
N SER A 266 -20.86 -8.61 1.16
CA SER A 266 -20.20 -9.86 0.75
C SER A 266 -19.48 -10.53 1.93
N SER A 267 -18.87 -9.75 2.80
CA SER A 267 -18.28 -10.21 4.06
C SER A 267 -19.32 -10.79 5.02
N ILE A 268 -20.46 -10.12 5.21
CA ILE A 268 -21.56 -10.62 6.04
C ILE A 268 -22.10 -11.94 5.49
N LEU A 269 -22.31 -12.03 4.17
CA LEU A 269 -22.74 -13.26 3.50
C LEU A 269 -21.73 -14.40 3.67
N ALA A 270 -20.44 -14.07 3.61
CA ALA A 270 -19.37 -15.05 3.82
C ALA A 270 -19.32 -15.58 5.27
N ILE A 271 -19.57 -14.72 6.26
CA ILE A 271 -19.70 -15.10 7.68
C ILE A 271 -20.97 -15.91 7.93
N ALA A 272 -22.07 -15.57 7.26
CA ALA A 272 -23.35 -16.29 7.34
C ALA A 272 -23.31 -17.68 6.65
N GLY A 273 -22.18 -18.10 6.09
CA GLY A 273 -22.01 -19.40 5.45
C GLY A 273 -22.76 -19.52 4.11
N ALA A 274 -23.11 -18.40 3.47
CA ALA A 274 -23.76 -18.41 2.16
C ALA A 274 -22.84 -19.11 1.15
N ARG A 275 -23.33 -20.20 0.54
CA ARG A 275 -22.62 -20.91 -0.54
C ARG A 275 -22.65 -20.04 -1.79
N SER A 276 -21.52 -19.93 -2.48
CA SER A 276 -21.50 -19.23 -3.76
C SER A 276 -22.43 -19.96 -4.74
N PRO A 277 -23.30 -19.24 -5.48
CA PRO A 277 -24.22 -19.87 -6.42
C PRO A 277 -23.50 -20.54 -7.60
N PHE A 278 -22.24 -20.16 -7.84
CA PHE A 278 -21.39 -20.72 -8.89
C PHE A 278 -20.05 -21.18 -8.31
N CYS A 279 -19.63 -22.38 -8.69
CA CYS A 279 -18.31 -22.95 -8.36
C CYS A 279 -17.58 -23.24 -9.67
N LEU A 280 -16.59 -22.41 -10.00
CA LEU A 280 -15.76 -22.56 -11.19
C LEU A 280 -14.58 -23.47 -10.87
N LYS A 281 -14.60 -24.71 -11.38
CA LYS A 281 -13.49 -25.65 -11.26
C LYS A 281 -12.65 -25.59 -12.53
N PHE A 282 -11.45 -25.02 -12.45
CA PHE A 282 -10.49 -25.07 -13.54
C PHE A 282 -9.85 -26.48 -13.58
N LEU A 283 -10.23 -27.26 -14.60
CA LEU A 283 -9.60 -28.56 -14.85
C LEU A 283 -8.26 -28.32 -15.56
N TYR A 284 -7.15 -28.49 -14.83
CA TYR A 284 -5.82 -28.51 -15.45
C TYR A 284 -5.62 -29.87 -16.12
N LYS A 285 -5.44 -29.88 -17.43
CA LYS A 285 -5.10 -31.10 -18.17
C LYS A 285 -3.59 -31.27 -18.06
N HIS A 286 -3.12 -32.24 -17.28
CA HIS A 286 -1.72 -32.66 -17.33
C HIS A 286 -1.44 -33.19 -18.74
N ALA A 287 -0.56 -32.50 -19.47
CA ALA A 287 0.07 -32.97 -20.69
C ALA A 287 1.54 -33.25 -20.37
#